data_AF-A0A840NI63-F1
#
_entry.id   AF-A0A840NI63-F1
#
_cell.length_a   1.000
_cell.length_b   1.000
_cell.length_c   1.000
_cell.angle_alpha   90.00
_cell.angle_beta   90.00
_cell.angle_gamma   90.00
#
_symmetry.space_group_name_H-M   'P 1'
#
loop_
_entity.id
_entity.type
_entity.pdbx_description
1 polymer ?
#
loop_
_entity_poly.entity_id
_entity_poly.type
_entity_poly.pdbx_seq_one_letter_code
_entity_poly.pdbx_strand_id
1 'polypeptide(L)'
;MPPIPSPRTPVRAFGWRTLAVAAALALAAPSGAAAATAEPPQGPPGDEFYQPPAPLPDGVNGDVIWWRELPRQLGTKVYLVLYRSESATGQPIAVTGRVLVPTAEWSGEGERPVVSIGSGTRGIGDDCAPSKFQPDYERPLVEPMLQRGWAVAITDYEGLGTPGTHPYVVGRSEGRSVIDAARAATRLPAAGLSPDGPVAFSGYSQGGGAAAWAGELAPEYAPNMDVVGVAAGGNPADLAAVSTFLDGGVGFGFAMLTAAGFDAAYSELDLMSFLNDKGKETFEKEQDACVDAVFGHAFERLEDYTTHSPLEDPRWQARLAENSLGSRPQQAPIYLFHGTHDEILPRDQAEELRDQYCAAGSEVTWRTFPGEHVSTLLTGAGSAIDYLADRFDGEAPESDC
;
A
#
# COMPACT_ATOMS: atom_id res chain seq x y z
N MET A 1 -33.73 14.50 86.38
CA MET A 1 -33.42 15.80 85.75
C MET A 1 -33.79 15.75 84.27
N PRO A 2 -34.99 16.20 83.87
CA PRO A 2 -35.23 16.85 82.57
C PRO A 2 -34.97 18.38 82.73
N PRO A 3 -35.04 19.28 81.71
CA PRO A 3 -35.65 19.14 80.37
C PRO A 3 -34.88 19.78 79.19
N ILE A 4 -35.43 19.59 77.98
CA ILE A 4 -35.18 20.37 76.74
C ILE A 4 -35.65 21.82 76.92
N PRO A 5 -34.99 22.80 76.27
CA PRO A 5 -35.75 23.87 75.62
C PRO A 5 -35.18 24.33 74.26
N SER A 6 -36.08 24.45 73.28
CA SER A 6 -36.04 25.43 72.16
C SER A 6 -36.73 26.74 72.63
N PRO A 7 -36.99 27.76 71.79
CA PRO A 7 -36.14 28.58 70.89
C PRO A 7 -36.21 30.08 71.27
N ARG A 8 -35.27 30.94 70.81
CA ARG A 8 -35.49 32.39 70.68
C ARG A 8 -34.71 32.98 69.50
N THR A 9 -35.45 33.52 68.53
CA THR A 9 -35.05 34.57 67.57
C THR A 9 -34.53 35.81 68.32
N PRO A 10 -33.65 36.66 67.74
CA PRO A 10 -34.19 37.74 66.89
C PRO A 10 -33.25 38.42 65.85
N VAL A 11 -33.90 39.27 65.06
CA VAL A 11 -33.44 40.48 64.33
C VAL A 11 -32.58 40.33 63.07
N ARG A 12 -33.23 40.70 61.95
CA ARG A 12 -32.66 41.09 60.67
C ARG A 12 -31.77 42.35 60.81
N ALA A 13 -30.58 42.32 60.21
CA ALA A 13 -29.91 43.53 59.73
C ALA A 13 -29.73 43.40 58.21
N PHE A 14 -30.31 44.38 57.52
CA PHE A 14 -30.39 44.52 56.08
C PHE A 14 -29.02 44.98 55.55
N GLY A 15 -28.32 44.11 54.80
CA GLY A 15 -27.11 44.47 54.07
C GLY A 15 -27.35 44.21 52.59
N TRP A 16 -27.55 45.28 51.82
CA TRP A 16 -27.57 45.22 50.36
C TRP A 16 -26.24 44.70 49.85
N ARG A 17 -26.22 43.45 49.39
CA ARG A 17 -25.19 42.93 48.49
C ARG A 17 -25.86 42.72 47.13
N THR A 18 -25.53 43.60 46.21
CA THR A 18 -25.76 43.47 44.77
C THR A 18 -25.13 42.16 44.30
N LEU A 19 -25.95 41.12 44.15
CA LEU A 19 -25.62 39.92 43.41
C LEU A 19 -25.68 40.26 41.92
N ALA A 20 -24.51 40.40 41.30
CA ALA A 20 -24.39 40.32 39.85
C ALA A 20 -24.73 38.89 39.44
N VAL A 21 -25.92 38.70 38.88
CA VAL A 21 -26.31 37.45 38.21
C VAL A 21 -25.58 37.43 36.87
N ALA A 22 -24.45 36.74 36.81
CA ALA A 22 -23.85 36.36 35.55
C ALA A 22 -24.73 35.26 34.94
N ALA A 23 -25.54 35.63 33.94
CA ALA A 23 -26.26 34.67 33.12
C ALA A 23 -25.24 33.85 32.30
N ALA A 24 -24.97 32.62 32.74
CA ALA A 24 -24.24 31.66 31.94
C ALA A 24 -25.18 31.19 30.80
N LEU A 25 -25.02 31.79 29.62
CA LEU A 25 -25.54 31.23 28.38
C LEU A 25 -24.74 29.96 28.09
N ALA A 26 -25.30 28.81 28.42
CA ALA A 26 -24.83 27.54 27.90
C ALA A 26 -25.09 27.54 26.39
N LEU A 27 -24.04 27.81 25.60
CA LEU A 27 -24.05 27.46 24.18
C LEU A 27 -24.07 25.94 24.10
N ALA A 28 -25.25 25.39 23.81
CA ALA A 28 -25.35 24.04 23.29
C ALA A 28 -24.55 24.01 21.97
N ALA A 29 -23.39 23.38 22.00
CA ALA A 29 -22.67 23.05 20.78
C ALA A 29 -23.61 22.19 19.91
N PRO A 30 -23.77 22.48 18.61
CA PRO A 30 -24.49 21.57 17.75
C PRO A 30 -23.73 20.25 17.75
N SER A 31 -24.38 19.20 18.25
CA SER A 31 -23.95 17.83 18.04
C SER A 31 -23.81 17.66 16.53
N GLY A 32 -22.57 17.52 16.05
CA GLY A 32 -22.30 17.30 14.64
C GLY A 32 -23.05 16.05 14.20
N ALA A 33 -24.12 16.23 13.43
CA ALA A 33 -24.65 15.14 12.63
C ALA A 33 -23.48 14.68 11.75
N ALA A 34 -23.12 13.39 11.82
CA ALA A 34 -22.22 12.79 10.87
C ALA A 34 -22.74 13.17 9.47
N ALA A 35 -21.98 13.99 8.75
CA ALA A 35 -22.31 14.30 7.38
C ALA A 35 -22.32 12.94 6.66
N ALA A 36 -23.48 12.51 6.20
CA ALA A 36 -23.55 11.40 5.26
C ALA A 36 -22.58 11.75 4.14
N THR A 37 -21.47 11.01 4.03
CA THR A 37 -20.47 11.22 2.99
C THR A 37 -21.19 11.05 1.68
N ALA A 38 -21.40 12.16 0.97
CA ALA A 38 -21.99 12.13 -0.35
C ALA A 38 -21.17 11.16 -1.21
N GLU A 39 -21.85 10.32 -1.98
CA GLU A 39 -21.18 9.38 -2.87
C GLU A 39 -20.21 10.15 -3.78
N PRO A 40 -18.94 9.71 -3.90
CA PRO A 40 -17.99 10.36 -4.78
C PRO A 40 -18.53 10.41 -6.22
N PRO A 41 -18.22 11.46 -6.99
CA PRO A 41 -18.74 11.62 -8.34
C PRO A 41 -18.25 10.50 -9.27
N GLN A 42 -18.99 10.27 -10.36
CA GLN A 42 -18.51 9.45 -11.46
C GLN A 42 -17.35 10.15 -12.18
N GLY A 43 -16.32 9.39 -12.53
CA GLY A 43 -15.16 9.89 -13.26
C GLY A 43 -15.46 10.11 -14.76
N PRO A 44 -14.61 10.87 -15.46
CA PRO A 44 -14.76 11.10 -16.89
C PRO A 44 -14.55 9.81 -17.72
N PRO A 45 -15.01 9.78 -18.97
CA PRO A 45 -14.87 8.62 -19.85
C PRO A 45 -13.42 8.44 -20.35
N GLY A 46 -13.09 7.23 -20.81
CA GLY A 46 -11.78 6.95 -21.42
C GLY A 46 -10.62 7.24 -20.47
N ASP A 47 -9.52 7.73 -21.05
CA ASP A 47 -8.26 8.00 -20.35
C ASP A 47 -8.26 9.33 -19.57
N GLU A 48 -9.24 10.21 -19.81
CA GLU A 48 -9.45 11.39 -18.96
C GLU A 48 -9.66 10.99 -17.50
N PHE A 49 -10.10 9.75 -17.23
CA PHE A 49 -10.25 9.20 -15.88
C PHE A 49 -8.96 9.26 -15.06
N TYR A 50 -7.81 9.09 -15.72
CA TYR A 50 -6.51 9.05 -15.07
C TYR A 50 -5.86 10.43 -14.92
N GLN A 51 -6.53 11.50 -15.38
CA GLN A 51 -6.05 12.87 -15.25
C GLN A 51 -6.68 13.50 -14.00
N PRO A 52 -5.98 13.55 -12.86
CA PRO A 52 -6.56 14.07 -11.63
C PRO A 52 -6.89 15.56 -11.75
N PRO A 53 -7.90 16.05 -11.00
CA PRO A 53 -8.17 17.48 -10.90
C PRO A 53 -6.97 18.23 -10.29
N ALA A 54 -6.71 19.43 -10.79
CA ALA A 54 -5.67 20.32 -10.28
C ALA A 54 -6.29 21.66 -9.84
N PRO A 55 -6.24 22.02 -8.53
CA PRO A 55 -5.69 21.24 -7.42
C PRO A 55 -6.51 19.98 -7.08
N LEU A 56 -5.90 19.04 -6.37
CA LEU A 56 -6.62 17.89 -5.80
C LEU A 56 -7.69 18.37 -4.81
N PRO A 57 -8.87 17.75 -4.78
CA PRO A 57 -9.90 18.02 -3.78
C PRO A 57 -9.37 17.88 -2.36
N ASP A 58 -9.94 18.67 -1.46
CA ASP A 58 -9.76 18.49 -0.02
C ASP A 58 -10.24 17.09 0.38
N GLY A 59 -9.50 16.47 1.30
CA GLY A 59 -9.78 15.11 1.76
C GLY A 59 -8.58 14.53 2.50
N VAL A 60 -8.73 13.29 2.94
CA VAL A 60 -7.67 12.51 3.59
C VAL A 60 -7.25 11.35 2.68
N ASN A 61 -6.08 10.77 2.96
CA ASN A 61 -5.56 9.66 2.16
C ASN A 61 -6.55 8.48 2.21
N GLY A 62 -6.79 7.87 1.05
CA GLY A 62 -7.81 6.86 0.81
C GLY A 62 -9.20 7.39 0.41
N ASP A 63 -9.43 8.71 0.41
CA ASP A 63 -10.69 9.26 -0.09
C ASP A 63 -10.78 9.10 -1.61
N VAL A 64 -11.92 8.59 -2.08
CA VAL A 64 -12.20 8.44 -3.50
C VAL A 64 -12.51 9.81 -4.10
N ILE A 65 -11.72 10.22 -5.08
CA ILE A 65 -11.91 11.46 -5.84
C ILE A 65 -13.04 11.28 -6.86
N TRP A 66 -12.98 10.19 -7.62
CA TRP A 66 -14.06 9.73 -8.48
C TRP A 66 -13.93 8.25 -8.80
N TRP A 67 -14.99 7.66 -9.35
CA TRP A 67 -15.03 6.24 -9.67
C TRP A 67 -15.87 5.94 -10.91
N ARG A 68 -15.75 4.72 -11.43
CA ARG A 68 -16.57 4.21 -12.54
C ARG A 68 -16.75 2.69 -12.39
N GLU A 69 -17.96 2.20 -12.61
CA GLU A 69 -18.18 0.75 -12.75
C GLU A 69 -17.68 0.28 -14.13
N LEU A 70 -16.82 -0.73 -14.12
CA LEU A 70 -16.33 -1.41 -15.32
C LEU A 70 -17.19 -2.65 -15.61
N PRO A 71 -17.12 -3.22 -16.84
CA PRO A 71 -17.76 -4.51 -17.12
C PRO A 71 -17.34 -5.56 -16.09
N ARG A 72 -18.29 -6.41 -15.70
CA ARG A 72 -18.06 -7.47 -14.71
C ARG A 72 -16.99 -8.44 -15.18
N GLN A 73 -16.18 -8.91 -14.22
CA GLN A 73 -15.07 -9.83 -14.44
C GLN A 73 -15.08 -10.83 -13.29
N LEU A 74 -14.73 -12.11 -13.53
CA LEU A 74 -14.54 -13.10 -12.47
C LEU A 74 -15.74 -13.24 -11.48
N GLY A 75 -16.98 -12.99 -11.93
CA GLY A 75 -18.16 -13.04 -11.05
C GLY A 75 -18.29 -11.87 -10.06
N THR A 76 -17.58 -10.77 -10.31
CA THR A 76 -17.51 -9.58 -9.45
C THR A 76 -18.13 -8.35 -10.10
N LYS A 77 -18.52 -7.38 -9.27
CA LYS A 77 -18.58 -5.98 -9.68
C LYS A 77 -17.16 -5.41 -9.64
N VAL A 78 -16.80 -4.63 -10.65
CA VAL A 78 -15.47 -4.06 -10.77
C VAL A 78 -15.60 -2.54 -10.80
N TYR A 79 -14.93 -1.87 -9.88
CA TYR A 79 -14.89 -0.42 -9.81
C TYR A 79 -13.48 0.06 -10.12
N LEU A 80 -13.36 0.96 -11.08
CA LEU A 80 -12.17 1.77 -11.28
C LEU A 80 -12.28 2.98 -10.34
N VAL A 81 -11.27 3.22 -9.53
CA VAL A 81 -11.23 4.33 -8.57
C VAL A 81 -10.01 5.20 -8.83
N LEU A 82 -10.18 6.51 -8.72
CA LEU A 82 -9.10 7.47 -8.51
C LEU A 82 -9.24 7.93 -7.05
N TYR A 83 -8.19 7.78 -6.26
CA TYR A 83 -8.21 8.10 -4.83
C TYR A 83 -6.99 8.92 -4.42
N ARG A 84 -7.15 9.67 -3.34
CA ARG A 84 -6.07 10.47 -2.75
C ARG A 84 -5.07 9.56 -2.03
N SER A 85 -3.78 9.78 -2.22
CA SER A 85 -2.70 9.12 -1.47
C SER A 85 -1.59 10.13 -1.18
N GLU A 86 -0.42 9.63 -0.78
CA GLU A 86 0.72 10.43 -0.38
C GLU A 86 2.01 9.87 -0.97
N SER A 87 2.79 10.73 -1.64
CA SER A 87 4.03 10.35 -2.31
C SER A 87 5.12 9.87 -1.33
N ALA A 88 6.23 9.38 -1.87
CA ALA A 88 7.42 9.03 -1.09
C ALA A 88 7.93 10.16 -0.18
N THR A 89 7.69 11.42 -0.55
CA THR A 89 8.16 12.63 0.16
C THR A 89 7.06 13.37 0.93
N GLY A 90 5.87 12.79 1.04
CA GLY A 90 4.77 13.33 1.84
C GLY A 90 3.84 14.31 1.12
N GLN A 91 3.93 14.41 -0.20
CA GLN A 91 3.05 15.28 -0.98
C GLN A 91 1.73 14.57 -1.30
N PRO A 92 0.59 15.28 -1.28
CA PRO A 92 -0.68 14.70 -1.70
C PRO A 92 -0.65 14.40 -3.20
N ILE A 93 -1.02 13.17 -3.55
CA ILE A 93 -1.09 12.67 -4.93
C ILE A 93 -2.44 12.00 -5.17
N ALA A 94 -2.76 11.73 -6.44
CA ALA A 94 -3.85 10.85 -6.81
C ALA A 94 -3.27 9.54 -7.37
N VAL A 95 -3.90 8.42 -7.04
CA VAL A 95 -3.53 7.09 -7.51
C VAL A 95 -4.79 6.41 -8.04
N THR A 96 -4.67 5.63 -9.10
CA THR A 96 -5.75 4.79 -9.62
C THR A 96 -5.65 3.36 -9.10
N GLY A 97 -6.77 2.64 -9.18
CA GLY A 97 -6.80 1.24 -8.81
C GLY A 97 -8.13 0.59 -9.14
N ARG A 98 -8.22 -0.72 -8.88
CA ARG A 98 -9.45 -1.50 -9.05
C ARG A 98 -9.95 -2.06 -7.74
N VAL A 99 -11.25 -2.05 -7.57
CA VAL A 99 -11.95 -2.73 -6.47
C VAL A 99 -12.87 -3.79 -7.06
N LEU A 100 -12.61 -5.05 -6.75
CA LEU A 100 -13.36 -6.21 -7.20
C LEU A 100 -14.16 -6.77 -6.03
N VAL A 101 -15.49 -6.77 -6.16
CA VAL A 101 -16.41 -7.23 -5.11
C VAL A 101 -17.23 -8.40 -5.64
N PRO A 102 -17.14 -9.61 -5.04
CA PRO A 102 -17.96 -10.74 -5.45
C PRO A 102 -19.45 -10.41 -5.41
N THR A 103 -20.17 -10.80 -6.46
CA THR A 103 -21.63 -10.56 -6.56
C THR A 103 -22.45 -11.45 -5.64
N ALA A 104 -21.89 -12.59 -5.20
CA ALA A 104 -22.47 -13.43 -4.16
C ALA A 104 -22.46 -12.68 -2.83
N GLU A 105 -23.53 -12.81 -2.05
CA GLU A 105 -23.59 -12.28 -0.68
C GLU A 105 -22.47 -12.89 0.18
N TRP A 106 -21.93 -12.09 1.09
CA TRP A 106 -20.93 -12.57 2.04
C TRP A 106 -21.63 -13.49 3.04
N SER A 107 -21.09 -14.69 3.23
CA SER A 107 -21.66 -15.73 4.09
C SER A 107 -20.82 -16.05 5.32
N GLY A 108 -19.64 -15.44 5.46
CA GLY A 108 -18.82 -15.57 6.67
C GLY A 108 -19.33 -14.69 7.81
N GLU A 109 -18.64 -14.76 8.95
CA GLU A 109 -18.97 -13.92 10.09
C GLU A 109 -18.53 -12.46 9.86
N GLY A 110 -19.22 -11.52 10.50
CA GLY A 110 -18.86 -10.10 10.45
C GLY A 110 -18.95 -9.46 9.06
N GLU A 111 -18.10 -8.45 8.86
CA GLU A 111 -18.00 -7.71 7.61
C GLU A 111 -17.20 -8.49 6.56
N ARG A 112 -17.49 -8.27 5.27
CA ARG A 112 -16.76 -8.92 4.18
C ARG A 112 -15.27 -8.51 4.24
N PRO A 113 -14.33 -9.48 4.27
CA PRO A 113 -12.91 -9.18 4.22
C PRO A 113 -12.47 -8.45 2.95
N VAL A 114 -11.45 -7.59 3.09
CA VAL A 114 -10.77 -6.93 1.98
C VAL A 114 -9.31 -7.35 1.93
N VAL A 115 -8.84 -7.85 0.79
CA VAL A 115 -7.41 -8.01 0.53
C VAL A 115 -6.95 -6.88 -0.38
N SER A 116 -6.03 -6.04 0.11
CA SER A 116 -5.37 -5.04 -0.72
C SER A 116 -4.08 -5.61 -1.31
N ILE A 117 -3.99 -5.59 -2.63
CA ILE A 117 -2.92 -6.20 -3.40
C ILE A 117 -1.99 -5.12 -3.95
N GLY A 118 -0.71 -5.24 -3.64
CA GLY A 118 0.35 -4.59 -4.39
C GLY A 118 0.56 -5.29 -5.74
N SER A 119 0.48 -4.55 -6.84
CA SER A 119 0.74 -5.12 -8.17
C SER A 119 2.22 -5.49 -8.33
N GLY A 120 2.50 -6.51 -9.12
CA GLY A 120 3.87 -6.76 -9.57
C GLY A 120 4.35 -5.69 -10.56
N THR A 121 5.61 -5.82 -10.99
CA THR A 121 6.22 -4.85 -11.91
C THR A 121 5.46 -4.75 -13.22
N ARG A 122 4.90 -3.56 -13.47
CA ARG A 122 4.27 -3.24 -14.76
C ARG A 122 5.09 -2.30 -15.64
N GLY A 123 6.04 -1.56 -15.07
CA GLY A 123 6.84 -0.57 -15.77
C GLY A 123 6.87 0.74 -15.01
N ILE A 124 7.16 1.83 -15.72
CA ILE A 124 7.22 3.19 -15.16
C ILE A 124 6.33 4.21 -15.87
N GLY A 125 5.73 3.83 -17.00
CA GLY A 125 4.84 4.69 -17.79
C GLY A 125 3.35 4.53 -17.46
N ASP A 126 2.57 5.56 -17.79
CA ASP A 126 1.13 5.61 -17.49
C ASP A 126 0.30 4.54 -18.18
N ASP A 127 0.72 4.08 -19.36
CA ASP A 127 0.02 3.01 -20.09
C ASP A 127 0.21 1.63 -19.49
N CYS A 128 1.12 1.49 -18.54
CA CYS A 128 1.41 0.24 -17.85
C CYS A 128 0.50 -0.02 -16.65
N ALA A 129 -0.32 0.97 -16.25
CA ALA A 129 -1.14 0.90 -15.04
C ALA A 129 -2.00 -0.39 -14.99
N PRO A 130 -1.89 -1.20 -13.92
CA PRO A 130 -2.66 -2.44 -13.74
C PRO A 130 -4.17 -2.28 -14.01
N SER A 131 -4.76 -1.15 -13.60
CA SER A 131 -6.18 -0.88 -13.72
C SER A 131 -6.68 -0.65 -15.15
N LYS A 132 -5.78 -0.42 -16.11
CA LYS A 132 -6.10 -0.39 -17.55
C LYS A 132 -6.39 -1.80 -18.10
N PHE A 133 -5.88 -2.85 -17.44
CA PHE A 133 -5.97 -4.24 -17.92
C PHE A 133 -6.65 -5.15 -16.90
N GLN A 134 -6.98 -6.39 -17.29
CA GLN A 134 -7.39 -7.41 -16.32
C GLN A 134 -6.19 -7.78 -15.43
N PRO A 135 -6.40 -8.18 -14.16
CA PRO A 135 -5.32 -8.58 -13.26
C PRO A 135 -4.78 -9.96 -13.69
N ASP A 136 -3.99 -9.99 -14.75
CA ASP A 136 -3.46 -11.19 -15.41
C ASP A 136 -2.28 -11.80 -14.65
N TYR A 137 -1.33 -10.96 -14.23
CA TYR A 137 -0.18 -11.32 -13.40
C TYR A 137 -0.61 -11.71 -11.98
N GLU A 138 -1.47 -10.92 -11.35
CA GLU A 138 -1.97 -11.17 -9.98
C GLU A 138 -3.06 -12.24 -9.94
N ARG A 139 -3.51 -12.75 -11.09
CA ARG A 139 -4.61 -13.72 -11.22
C ARG A 139 -4.50 -14.94 -10.29
N PRO A 140 -3.31 -15.55 -10.08
CA PRO A 140 -3.15 -16.67 -9.15
C PRO A 140 -3.51 -16.35 -7.70
N LEU A 141 -3.40 -15.07 -7.30
CA LEU A 141 -3.84 -14.59 -5.98
C LEU A 141 -5.30 -14.11 -6.03
N VAL A 142 -5.65 -13.31 -7.04
CA VAL A 142 -6.96 -12.65 -7.14
C VAL A 142 -8.11 -13.65 -7.30
N GLU A 143 -8.02 -14.59 -8.24
CA GLU A 143 -9.13 -15.50 -8.53
C GLU A 143 -9.55 -16.34 -7.29
N PRO A 144 -8.61 -16.99 -6.56
CA PRO A 144 -9.00 -17.77 -5.38
C PRO A 144 -9.47 -16.91 -4.19
N MET A 145 -8.96 -15.68 -4.03
CA MET A 145 -9.47 -14.74 -3.02
C MET A 145 -10.93 -14.38 -3.29
N LEU A 146 -11.26 -14.07 -4.54
CA LEU A 146 -12.63 -13.79 -4.97
C LEU A 146 -13.55 -15.02 -4.83
N GLN A 147 -13.04 -16.22 -5.09
CA GLN A 147 -13.78 -17.48 -4.88
C GLN A 147 -14.09 -17.75 -3.40
N ARG A 148 -13.23 -17.27 -2.48
CA ARG A 148 -13.51 -17.29 -1.03
C ARG A 148 -14.52 -16.24 -0.59
N GLY A 149 -14.95 -15.35 -1.50
CA GLY A 149 -15.94 -14.31 -1.21
C GLY A 149 -15.32 -13.01 -0.68
N TRP A 150 -14.00 -12.91 -0.60
CA TRP A 150 -13.31 -11.68 -0.20
C TRP A 150 -13.38 -10.63 -1.30
N ALA A 151 -13.40 -9.35 -0.91
CA ALA A 151 -13.18 -8.27 -1.85
C ALA A 151 -11.67 -8.07 -2.07
N VAL A 152 -11.30 -7.61 -3.27
CA VAL A 152 -9.91 -7.36 -3.62
C VAL A 152 -9.76 -5.91 -4.10
N ALA A 153 -8.82 -5.17 -3.53
CA ALA A 153 -8.38 -3.87 -4.02
C ALA A 153 -7.00 -4.01 -4.63
N ILE A 154 -6.76 -3.50 -5.84
CA ILE A 154 -5.45 -3.54 -6.51
C ILE A 154 -5.05 -2.10 -6.82
N THR A 155 -3.90 -1.67 -6.30
CA THR A 155 -3.37 -0.33 -6.56
C THR A 155 -2.58 -0.30 -7.87
N ASP A 156 -2.63 0.82 -8.58
CA ASP A 156 -1.69 1.08 -9.67
C ASP A 156 -0.34 1.60 -9.18
N TYR A 157 -0.28 2.17 -7.97
CA TYR A 157 0.82 3.01 -7.44
C TYR A 157 0.87 4.44 -7.97
N GLU A 158 1.62 5.29 -7.25
CA GLU A 158 2.03 6.62 -7.71
C GLU A 158 2.67 6.55 -9.10
N GLY A 159 2.31 7.47 -10.00
CA GLY A 159 2.94 7.59 -11.32
C GLY A 159 2.68 6.43 -12.28
N LEU A 160 1.72 5.55 -11.98
CA LEU A 160 1.20 4.55 -12.91
C LEU A 160 -0.25 4.88 -13.23
N GLY A 161 -0.45 5.37 -14.43
CA GLY A 161 -1.75 5.77 -14.98
C GLY A 161 -1.98 7.25 -14.81
N THR A 162 -1.59 7.80 -13.66
CA THR A 162 -1.66 9.22 -13.34
C THR A 162 -0.33 9.95 -13.62
N PRO A 163 -0.35 11.24 -14.00
CA PRO A 163 0.85 11.97 -14.41
C PRO A 163 2.03 11.85 -13.43
N GLY A 164 3.21 11.56 -14.00
CA GLY A 164 4.47 11.43 -13.27
C GLY A 164 5.19 10.16 -13.65
N THR A 165 6.42 9.99 -13.17
CA THR A 165 7.15 8.73 -13.31
C THR A 165 6.90 7.88 -12.07
N HIS A 166 6.57 6.61 -12.25
CA HIS A 166 6.39 5.68 -11.15
C HIS A 166 7.67 5.57 -10.29
N PRO A 167 7.60 5.83 -8.97
CA PRO A 167 8.73 5.63 -8.06
C PRO A 167 8.87 4.14 -7.73
N TYR A 168 9.30 3.38 -8.73
CA TYR A 168 9.45 1.92 -8.70
C TYR A 168 10.30 1.46 -7.50
N VAL A 169 9.77 0.51 -6.72
CA VAL A 169 10.35 -0.06 -5.49
C VAL A 169 10.71 0.96 -4.41
N VAL A 170 10.14 2.17 -4.46
CA VAL A 170 10.22 3.16 -3.38
C VAL A 170 9.17 2.82 -2.33
N GLY A 171 9.59 1.99 -1.37
CA GLY A 171 8.73 1.34 -0.39
C GLY A 171 7.74 2.24 0.35
N ARG A 172 8.11 3.47 0.71
CA ARG A 172 7.16 4.41 1.33
C ARG A 172 5.96 4.72 0.44
N SER A 173 6.20 4.98 -0.85
CA SER A 173 5.12 5.29 -1.81
C SER A 173 4.25 4.06 -2.06
N GLU A 174 4.87 2.91 -2.27
CA GLU A 174 4.17 1.66 -2.56
C GLU A 174 3.31 1.18 -1.39
N GLY A 175 3.86 1.17 -0.17
CA GLY A 175 3.14 0.75 1.03
C GLY A 175 1.93 1.65 1.32
N ARG A 176 2.07 2.97 1.15
CA ARG A 176 0.96 3.93 1.27
C ARG A 176 -0.11 3.68 0.23
N SER A 177 0.30 3.43 -1.02
CA SER A 177 -0.62 3.13 -2.12
C SER A 177 -1.45 1.87 -1.86
N VAL A 178 -0.84 0.81 -1.31
CA VAL A 178 -1.53 -0.43 -0.90
C VAL A 178 -2.52 -0.18 0.24
N ILE A 179 -2.13 0.56 1.28
CA ILE A 179 -3.02 0.91 2.40
C ILE A 179 -4.19 1.77 1.91
N ASP A 180 -3.92 2.77 1.08
CA ASP A 180 -4.93 3.71 0.61
C ASP A 180 -5.88 3.08 -0.42
N ALA A 181 -5.45 2.05 -1.17
CA ALA A 181 -6.35 1.25 -1.99
C ALA A 181 -7.39 0.50 -1.14
N ALA A 182 -7.00 -0.03 0.02
CA ALA A 182 -7.94 -0.65 0.96
C ALA A 182 -8.95 0.37 1.50
N ARG A 183 -8.48 1.58 1.84
CA ARG A 183 -9.35 2.68 2.26
C ARG A 183 -10.30 3.11 1.15
N ALA A 184 -9.81 3.25 -0.08
CA ALA A 184 -10.63 3.63 -1.23
C ALA A 184 -11.74 2.60 -1.47
N ALA A 185 -11.42 1.30 -1.33
CA ALA A 185 -12.40 0.23 -1.43
C ALA A 185 -13.50 0.32 -0.36
N THR A 186 -13.14 0.57 0.90
CA THR A 186 -14.11 0.63 2.02
C THR A 186 -14.83 1.98 2.13
N ARG A 187 -14.29 3.04 1.55
CA ARG A 187 -14.91 4.37 1.50
C ARG A 187 -15.76 4.61 0.26
N LEU A 188 -15.77 3.70 -0.72
CA LEU A 188 -16.66 3.77 -1.87
C LEU A 188 -18.03 3.16 -1.51
N PRO A 189 -19.11 3.95 -1.38
CA PRO A 189 -20.42 3.41 -1.01
C PRO A 189 -20.94 2.37 -2.00
N ALA A 190 -20.66 2.54 -3.30
CA ALA A 190 -21.02 1.59 -4.35
C ALA A 190 -20.38 0.21 -4.17
N ALA A 191 -19.22 0.11 -3.52
CA ALA A 191 -18.56 -1.17 -3.24
C ALA A 191 -19.28 -1.97 -2.14
N GLY A 192 -20.02 -1.30 -1.25
CA GLY A 192 -20.76 -1.94 -0.16
C GLY A 192 -19.85 -2.66 0.85
N LEU A 193 -18.63 -2.15 1.03
CA LEU A 193 -17.64 -2.66 1.98
C LEU A 193 -17.62 -1.77 3.23
N SER A 194 -17.31 -2.35 4.39
CA SER A 194 -17.24 -1.60 5.65
C SER A 194 -15.80 -1.16 5.95
N PRO A 195 -15.58 0.08 6.42
CA PRO A 195 -14.27 0.52 6.89
C PRO A 195 -13.83 -0.14 8.20
N ASP A 196 -14.76 -0.77 8.93
CA ASP A 196 -14.51 -1.49 10.18
C ASP A 196 -14.30 -3.00 9.96
N GLY A 197 -14.28 -3.46 8.69
CA GLY A 197 -14.04 -4.85 8.34
C GLY A 197 -12.56 -5.23 8.33
N PRO A 198 -12.24 -6.54 8.39
CA PRO A 198 -10.87 -7.01 8.44
C PRO A 198 -10.17 -6.82 7.08
N VAL A 199 -8.92 -6.38 7.14
CA VAL A 199 -8.07 -6.11 5.97
C VAL A 199 -6.83 -6.98 6.03
N ALA A 200 -6.43 -7.52 4.88
CA ALA A 200 -5.11 -8.11 4.70
C ALA A 200 -4.35 -7.43 3.55
N PHE A 201 -3.02 -7.49 3.60
CA PHE A 201 -2.16 -7.05 2.50
C PHE A 201 -1.52 -8.24 1.81
N SER A 202 -1.46 -8.22 0.48
CA SER A 202 -0.81 -9.28 -0.27
C SER A 202 -0.12 -8.77 -1.53
N GLY A 203 0.81 -9.54 -2.06
CA GLY A 203 1.45 -9.23 -3.33
C GLY A 203 2.65 -10.13 -3.59
N TYR A 204 3.20 -10.03 -4.79
CA TYR A 204 4.35 -10.81 -5.22
C TYR A 204 5.34 -9.98 -6.05
N SER A 205 6.63 -10.27 -5.96
CA SER A 205 7.69 -9.46 -6.60
C SER A 205 7.70 -8.03 -6.02
N GLN A 206 7.70 -6.99 -6.85
CA GLN A 206 7.43 -5.61 -6.41
C GLN A 206 6.22 -5.54 -5.46
N GLY A 207 5.11 -6.19 -5.81
CA GLY A 207 3.91 -6.22 -4.99
C GLY A 207 4.10 -6.88 -3.63
N GLY A 208 5.02 -7.84 -3.53
CA GLY A 208 5.41 -8.46 -2.26
C GLY A 208 6.18 -7.46 -1.39
N GLY A 209 7.11 -6.72 -1.98
CA GLY A 209 7.77 -5.58 -1.32
C GLY A 209 6.76 -4.56 -0.81
N ALA A 210 5.82 -4.14 -1.66
CA ALA A 210 4.77 -3.19 -1.32
C ALA A 210 3.84 -3.68 -0.20
N ALA A 211 3.45 -4.95 -0.20
CA ALA A 211 2.61 -5.54 0.85
C ALA A 211 3.32 -5.58 2.20
N ALA A 212 4.61 -5.94 2.22
CA ALA A 212 5.42 -5.90 3.44
C ALA A 212 5.59 -4.45 3.94
N TRP A 213 5.84 -3.49 3.04
CA TRP A 213 5.90 -2.07 3.36
C TRP A 213 4.58 -1.53 3.93
N ALA A 214 3.44 -1.94 3.36
CA ALA A 214 2.12 -1.62 3.90
C ALA A 214 1.96 -2.11 5.34
N GLY A 215 2.43 -3.32 5.62
CA GLY A 215 2.43 -3.88 6.98
C GLY A 215 3.33 -3.11 7.96
N GLU A 216 4.54 -2.69 7.54
CA GLU A 216 5.43 -1.86 8.38
C GLU A 216 4.86 -0.47 8.65
N LEU A 217 4.12 0.10 7.68
CA LEU A 217 3.57 1.46 7.77
C LEU A 217 2.20 1.51 8.46
N ALA A 218 1.43 0.43 8.45
CA ALA A 218 0.06 0.42 8.96
C ALA A 218 -0.08 0.98 10.40
N PRO A 219 0.78 0.66 11.38
CA PRO A 219 0.63 1.16 12.74
C PRO A 219 0.67 2.69 12.86
N GLU A 220 1.44 3.36 12.01
CA GLU A 220 1.59 4.83 12.01
C GLU A 220 0.66 5.50 10.99
N TYR A 221 0.56 4.93 9.79
CA TYR A 221 -0.15 5.52 8.67
C TYR A 221 -1.65 5.21 8.67
N ALA A 222 -2.06 4.06 9.22
CA ALA A 222 -3.45 3.60 9.29
C ALA A 222 -3.81 2.89 10.61
N PRO A 223 -3.62 3.55 11.77
CA PRO A 223 -3.80 2.92 13.09
C PRO A 223 -5.22 2.40 13.39
N ASN A 224 -6.22 2.83 12.62
CA ASN A 224 -7.62 2.43 12.80
C ASN A 224 -8.04 1.32 11.81
N MET A 225 -7.13 0.84 10.96
CA MET A 225 -7.41 -0.25 10.03
C MET A 225 -7.18 -1.58 10.75
N ASP A 226 -8.15 -2.48 10.70
CA ASP A 226 -8.03 -3.82 11.26
C ASP A 226 -7.20 -4.72 10.33
N VAL A 227 -5.88 -4.57 10.38
CA VAL A 227 -4.95 -5.38 9.58
C VAL A 227 -4.73 -6.72 10.27
N VAL A 228 -5.33 -7.78 9.73
CA VAL A 228 -5.28 -9.12 10.34
C VAL A 228 -4.09 -9.97 9.87
N GLY A 229 -3.47 -9.61 8.75
CA GLY A 229 -2.31 -10.33 8.24
C GLY A 229 -1.73 -9.75 6.96
N VAL A 230 -0.47 -10.13 6.70
CA VAL A 230 0.27 -9.80 5.47
C VAL A 230 0.74 -11.10 4.83
N ALA A 231 0.56 -11.26 3.51
CA ALA A 231 1.10 -12.39 2.77
C ALA A 231 1.88 -11.89 1.55
N ALA A 232 3.21 -11.91 1.66
CA ALA A 232 4.10 -11.26 0.72
C ALA A 232 5.17 -12.25 0.23
N GLY A 233 5.38 -12.31 -1.09
CA GLY A 233 6.37 -13.22 -1.65
C GLY A 233 7.26 -12.60 -2.70
N GLY A 234 8.44 -13.19 -2.90
CA GLY A 234 9.43 -12.66 -3.84
C GLY A 234 9.76 -11.20 -3.49
N ASN A 235 10.12 -10.91 -2.25
CA ASN A 235 10.22 -9.52 -1.77
C ASN A 235 11.57 -8.89 -2.17
N PRO A 236 11.60 -7.71 -2.81
CA PRO A 236 12.81 -6.89 -2.89
C PRO A 236 13.03 -6.19 -1.53
N ALA A 237 13.66 -6.88 -0.59
CA ALA A 237 13.84 -6.42 0.79
C ALA A 237 15.09 -5.57 0.98
N ASP A 238 16.21 -5.95 0.37
CA ASP A 238 17.44 -5.16 0.34
C ASP A 238 17.68 -4.67 -1.10
N LEU A 239 17.36 -3.40 -1.34
CA LEU A 239 17.41 -2.83 -2.69
C LEU A 239 18.84 -2.70 -3.22
N ALA A 240 19.85 -2.55 -2.35
CA ALA A 240 21.25 -2.49 -2.77
C ALA A 240 21.77 -3.87 -3.17
N ALA A 241 21.45 -4.90 -2.38
CA ALA A 241 21.79 -6.29 -2.69
C ALA A 241 21.08 -6.78 -3.95
N VAL A 242 19.78 -6.47 -4.10
CA VAL A 242 19.00 -6.75 -5.33
C VAL A 242 19.62 -6.04 -6.54
N SER A 243 19.90 -4.74 -6.47
CA SER A 243 20.52 -4.01 -7.60
C SER A 243 21.87 -4.59 -8.00
N THR A 244 22.67 -5.01 -7.02
CA THR A 244 23.97 -5.66 -7.27
C THR A 244 23.80 -7.03 -7.92
N PHE A 245 22.80 -7.81 -7.50
CA PHE A 245 22.52 -9.14 -8.06
C PHE A 245 22.00 -9.08 -9.50
N LEU A 246 21.23 -8.04 -9.83
CA LEU A 246 20.69 -7.81 -11.17
C LEU A 246 21.77 -7.37 -12.17
N ASP A 247 22.89 -6.79 -11.73
CA ASP A 247 23.98 -6.34 -12.60
C ASP A 247 24.65 -7.49 -13.37
N GLY A 248 24.50 -7.50 -14.70
CA GLY A 248 24.93 -8.61 -15.56
C GLY A 248 24.00 -9.83 -15.54
N GLY A 249 22.88 -9.76 -14.80
CA GLY A 249 21.88 -10.82 -14.69
C GLY A 249 20.78 -10.72 -15.75
N VAL A 250 19.93 -11.76 -15.82
CA VAL A 250 18.80 -11.80 -16.75
C VAL A 250 17.77 -10.68 -16.48
N GLY A 251 17.71 -10.19 -15.24
CA GLY A 251 16.81 -9.13 -14.79
C GLY A 251 17.42 -7.72 -14.77
N PHE A 252 18.57 -7.46 -15.41
CA PHE A 252 19.28 -6.16 -15.31
C PHE A 252 18.38 -4.93 -15.53
N GLY A 253 17.41 -4.98 -16.44
CA GLY A 253 16.49 -3.86 -16.66
C GLY A 253 15.66 -3.47 -15.42
N PHE A 254 15.46 -4.36 -14.44
CA PHE A 254 14.83 -3.98 -13.16
C PHE A 254 15.72 -3.06 -12.31
N ALA A 255 17.05 -3.14 -12.44
CA ALA A 255 17.96 -2.17 -11.82
C ALA A 255 17.86 -0.80 -12.51
N MET A 256 17.63 -0.77 -13.82
CA MET A 256 17.38 0.47 -14.55
C MET A 256 16.04 1.11 -14.14
N LEU A 257 14.97 0.32 -14.00
CA LEU A 257 13.70 0.83 -13.46
C LEU A 257 13.85 1.35 -12.03
N THR A 258 14.65 0.66 -11.20
CA THR A 258 14.96 1.11 -9.83
C THR A 258 15.65 2.46 -9.85
N ALA A 259 16.65 2.64 -10.71
CA ALA A 259 17.32 3.93 -10.88
C ALA A 259 16.33 5.04 -11.31
N ALA A 260 15.47 4.77 -12.30
CA ALA A 260 14.46 5.71 -12.76
C ALA A 260 13.46 6.10 -11.66
N GLY A 261 12.91 5.11 -10.95
CA GLY A 261 11.93 5.34 -9.90
C GLY A 261 12.50 6.10 -8.70
N PHE A 262 13.74 5.80 -8.31
CA PHE A 262 14.40 6.51 -7.22
C PHE A 262 14.72 7.96 -7.58
N ASP A 263 15.19 8.23 -8.80
CA ASP A 263 15.44 9.60 -9.26
C ASP A 263 14.13 10.42 -9.35
N ALA A 264 13.04 9.77 -9.78
CA ALA A 264 11.71 10.38 -9.80
C ALA A 264 11.21 10.76 -8.40
N ALA A 265 11.45 9.90 -7.39
CA ALA A 265 11.07 10.17 -6.01
C ALA A 265 11.99 11.19 -5.30
N TYR A 266 13.28 11.19 -5.64
CA TYR A 266 14.34 11.88 -4.92
C TYR A 266 15.25 12.65 -5.89
N SER A 267 14.86 13.89 -6.22
CA SER A 267 15.56 14.71 -7.21
C SER A 267 17.02 15.04 -6.87
N GLU A 268 17.44 14.89 -5.62
CA GLU A 268 18.84 15.04 -5.23
C GLU A 268 19.75 13.90 -5.70
N LEU A 269 19.18 12.80 -6.20
CA LEU A 269 19.94 11.67 -6.74
C LEU A 269 20.56 11.98 -8.11
N ASP A 270 19.90 12.80 -8.92
CA ASP A 270 20.41 13.34 -10.19
C ASP A 270 21.01 12.25 -11.10
N LEU A 271 20.20 11.24 -11.43
CA LEU A 271 20.61 10.06 -12.20
C LEU A 271 21.35 10.44 -13.49
N MET A 272 20.88 11.48 -14.19
CA MET A 272 21.46 11.95 -15.45
C MET A 272 22.93 12.33 -15.35
N SER A 273 23.42 12.70 -14.15
CA SER A 273 24.84 12.98 -13.89
C SER A 273 25.73 11.74 -13.87
N PHE A 274 25.16 10.56 -13.63
CA PHE A 274 25.86 9.28 -13.61
C PHE A 274 25.93 8.63 -15.00
N LEU A 275 24.96 8.92 -15.86
CA LEU A 275 24.78 8.25 -17.15
C LEU A 275 25.85 8.65 -18.18
N ASN A 276 26.34 7.67 -18.94
CA ASN A 276 27.06 7.90 -20.18
C ASN A 276 26.08 8.19 -21.34
N ASP A 277 26.56 8.39 -22.57
CA ASP A 277 25.70 8.73 -23.71
C ASP A 277 24.64 7.64 -24.01
N LYS A 278 25.01 6.35 -23.90
CA LYS A 278 24.08 5.22 -24.03
C LYS A 278 23.01 5.28 -22.93
N GLY A 279 23.45 5.51 -21.68
CA GLY A 279 22.59 5.75 -20.51
C GLY A 279 21.50 6.77 -20.77
N LYS A 280 21.90 7.97 -21.20
CA LYS A 280 20.98 9.09 -21.44
C LYS A 280 19.99 8.78 -22.55
N GLU A 281 20.48 8.25 -23.68
CA GLU A 281 19.61 7.87 -24.80
C GLU A 281 18.57 6.83 -24.38
N THR A 282 18.98 5.80 -23.64
CA THR A 282 18.05 4.76 -23.18
C THR A 282 17.03 5.32 -22.19
N PHE A 283 17.45 6.12 -21.22
CA PHE A 283 16.54 6.73 -20.25
C PHE A 283 15.51 7.65 -20.92
N GLU A 284 15.93 8.48 -21.86
CA GLU A 284 15.03 9.36 -22.62
C GLU A 284 14.04 8.57 -23.49
N LYS A 285 14.47 7.42 -24.04
CA LYS A 285 13.62 6.57 -24.88
C LYS A 285 12.60 5.76 -24.08
N GLU A 286 12.93 5.38 -22.85
CA GLU A 286 12.19 4.40 -22.05
C GLU A 286 11.46 5.01 -20.85
N GLN A 287 11.32 6.34 -20.81
CA GLN A 287 10.57 7.06 -19.79
C GLN A 287 9.10 6.58 -19.62
N ASP A 288 8.52 5.98 -20.66
CA ASP A 288 7.15 5.47 -20.68
C ASP A 288 7.10 3.93 -20.82
N ALA A 289 8.21 3.24 -20.54
CA ALA A 289 8.33 1.81 -20.80
C ALA A 289 7.51 0.95 -19.82
N CYS A 290 6.93 -0.12 -20.37
CA CYS A 290 6.33 -1.19 -19.59
C CYS A 290 7.33 -2.32 -19.33
N VAL A 291 6.94 -3.27 -18.48
CA VAL A 291 7.81 -4.35 -17.97
C VAL A 291 8.42 -5.22 -19.08
N ASP A 292 7.83 -5.27 -20.27
CA ASP A 292 8.40 -5.98 -21.42
C ASP A 292 9.74 -5.39 -21.89
N ALA A 293 9.95 -4.08 -21.74
CA ALA A 293 11.20 -3.42 -22.08
C ALA A 293 12.38 -3.90 -21.21
N VAL A 294 12.13 -4.28 -19.96
CA VAL A 294 13.15 -4.78 -19.01
C VAL A 294 13.92 -5.96 -19.61
N PHE A 295 13.24 -6.86 -20.32
CA PHE A 295 13.87 -8.05 -20.88
C PHE A 295 14.73 -7.77 -22.12
N GLY A 296 14.58 -6.58 -22.73
CA GLY A 296 15.48 -6.10 -23.78
C GLY A 296 16.90 -5.83 -23.29
N HIS A 297 17.08 -5.68 -21.98
CA HIS A 297 18.34 -5.36 -21.32
C HIS A 297 18.97 -6.54 -20.58
N ALA A 298 18.48 -7.76 -20.80
CA ALA A 298 18.98 -8.95 -20.13
C ALA A 298 20.50 -9.13 -20.34
N PHE A 299 21.22 -9.44 -19.26
CA PHE A 299 22.67 -9.67 -19.22
C PHE A 299 23.56 -8.47 -19.52
N GLU A 300 23.00 -7.27 -19.68
CA GLU A 300 23.78 -6.03 -19.72
C GLU A 300 24.25 -5.61 -18.31
N ARG A 301 25.18 -4.67 -18.26
CA ARG A 301 25.84 -4.25 -17.02
C ARG A 301 25.67 -2.76 -16.77
N LEU A 302 25.70 -2.35 -15.51
CA LEU A 302 25.58 -0.95 -15.11
C LEU A 302 26.68 -0.08 -15.72
N GLU A 303 27.89 -0.63 -15.89
CA GLU A 303 29.03 0.05 -16.54
C GLU A 303 28.79 0.35 -18.03
N ASP A 304 27.87 -0.36 -18.69
CA ASP A 304 27.51 -0.08 -20.08
C ASP A 304 26.71 1.23 -20.22
N TYR A 305 26.06 1.67 -19.13
CA TYR A 305 25.12 2.80 -19.11
C TYR A 305 25.62 4.00 -18.29
N THR A 306 26.64 3.80 -17.47
CA THR A 306 27.12 4.81 -16.52
C THR A 306 28.58 5.20 -16.77
N THR A 307 28.95 6.38 -16.33
CA THR A 307 30.34 6.83 -16.22
C THR A 307 30.94 6.48 -14.86
N HIS A 308 30.10 6.37 -13.84
CA HIS A 308 30.37 5.89 -12.49
C HIS A 308 29.07 5.33 -11.90
N SER A 309 29.17 4.33 -11.04
CA SER A 309 28.00 3.60 -10.55
C SER A 309 27.21 4.43 -9.51
N PRO A 310 25.89 4.59 -9.66
CA PRO A 310 25.03 5.13 -8.60
C PRO A 310 25.12 4.33 -7.29
N LEU A 311 25.37 3.03 -7.35
CA LEU A 311 25.49 2.17 -6.15
C LEU A 311 26.72 2.50 -5.29
N GLU A 312 27.68 3.26 -5.82
CA GLU A 312 28.86 3.75 -5.10
C GLU A 312 28.66 5.14 -4.49
N ASP A 313 27.57 5.85 -4.83
CA ASP A 313 27.27 7.19 -4.29
C ASP A 313 26.51 7.08 -2.95
N PRO A 314 26.99 7.77 -1.89
CA PRO A 314 26.36 7.70 -0.57
C PRO A 314 24.89 8.17 -0.53
N ARG A 315 24.46 9.06 -1.43
CA ARG A 315 23.06 9.53 -1.49
C ARG A 315 22.14 8.42 -1.96
N TRP A 316 22.56 7.70 -2.99
CA TRP A 316 21.85 6.54 -3.52
C TRP A 316 21.78 5.43 -2.48
N GLN A 317 22.91 5.08 -1.85
CA GLN A 317 22.94 4.08 -0.78
C GLN A 317 22.00 4.45 0.38
N ALA A 318 21.97 5.73 0.78
CA ALA A 318 21.06 6.18 1.84
C ALA A 318 19.59 6.03 1.46
N ARG A 319 19.19 6.40 0.23
CA ARG A 319 17.80 6.27 -0.21
C ARG A 319 17.38 4.82 -0.41
N LEU A 320 18.25 3.97 -0.98
CA LEU A 320 18.01 2.53 -1.09
C LEU A 320 17.83 1.89 0.29
N ALA A 321 18.69 2.24 1.26
CA ALA A 321 18.56 1.75 2.63
C ALA A 321 17.28 2.27 3.32
N GLU A 322 16.89 3.53 3.10
CA GLU A 322 15.64 4.08 3.64
C GLU A 322 14.40 3.33 3.14
N ASN A 323 14.45 2.79 1.92
CA ASN A 323 13.36 2.07 1.28
C ASN A 323 13.54 0.54 1.28
N SER A 324 14.51 0.03 2.04
CA SER A 324 14.67 -1.40 2.31
C SER A 324 13.80 -1.84 3.49
N LEU A 325 13.28 -3.06 3.42
CA LEU A 325 12.42 -3.67 4.45
C LEU A 325 13.24 -4.14 5.66
N GLY A 326 12.55 -4.49 6.75
CA GLY A 326 13.15 -5.13 7.93
C GLY A 326 13.62 -4.16 9.00
N SER A 327 13.57 -2.85 8.73
CA SER A 327 13.91 -1.81 9.71
C SER A 327 12.82 -1.55 10.77
N ARG A 328 11.60 -2.04 10.53
CA ARG A 328 10.45 -1.95 11.43
C ARG A 328 9.78 -3.31 11.60
N PRO A 329 9.21 -3.62 12.77
CA PRO A 329 8.42 -4.83 12.92
C PRO A 329 7.11 -4.74 12.15
N GLN A 330 6.63 -5.89 11.70
CA GLN A 330 5.24 -6.13 11.35
C GLN A 330 4.41 -6.23 12.64
N GLN A 331 3.35 -5.42 12.75
CA GLN A 331 2.41 -5.52 13.87
C GLN A 331 1.38 -6.64 13.65
N ALA A 332 0.92 -6.81 12.41
CA ALA A 332 0.12 -7.95 12.00
C ALA A 332 1.04 -9.14 11.67
N PRO A 333 0.60 -10.40 11.85
CA PRO A 333 1.38 -11.56 11.46
C PRO A 333 1.69 -11.55 9.96
N ILE A 334 2.91 -11.92 9.58
CA ILE A 334 3.36 -11.94 8.18
C ILE A 334 3.72 -13.34 7.68
N TYR A 335 3.18 -13.71 6.52
CA TYR A 335 3.62 -14.85 5.73
C TYR A 335 4.56 -14.38 4.63
N LEU A 336 5.81 -14.83 4.73
CA LEU A 336 6.87 -14.58 3.76
C LEU A 336 7.13 -15.86 2.95
N PHE A 337 7.19 -15.72 1.62
CA PHE A 337 7.53 -16.85 0.76
C PHE A 337 8.46 -16.51 -0.40
N HIS A 338 9.35 -17.45 -0.75
CA HIS A 338 10.37 -17.22 -1.76
C HIS A 338 10.73 -18.47 -2.57
N GLY A 339 11.18 -18.27 -3.80
CA GLY A 339 11.65 -19.34 -4.69
C GLY A 339 13.06 -19.76 -4.33
N THR A 340 13.35 -21.06 -4.30
CA THR A 340 14.71 -21.53 -3.94
C THR A 340 15.75 -21.26 -5.03
N HIS A 341 15.32 -20.99 -6.26
CA HIS A 341 16.18 -20.70 -7.43
C HIS A 341 15.73 -19.41 -8.13
N ASP A 342 15.26 -18.44 -7.35
CA ASP A 342 14.86 -17.13 -7.86
C ASP A 342 16.06 -16.43 -8.54
N GLU A 343 15.89 -16.15 -9.82
CA GLU A 343 16.89 -15.58 -10.72
C GLU A 343 16.78 -14.05 -10.86
N ILE A 344 15.80 -13.43 -10.18
CA ILE A 344 15.57 -11.99 -10.17
C ILE A 344 15.87 -11.41 -8.79
N LEU A 345 15.40 -12.05 -7.73
CA LEU A 345 15.58 -11.61 -6.35
C LEU A 345 16.35 -12.68 -5.57
N PRO A 346 17.59 -12.40 -5.13
CA PRO A 346 18.41 -13.40 -4.48
C PRO A 346 17.74 -13.86 -3.18
N ARG A 347 17.80 -15.17 -2.90
CA ARG A 347 17.15 -15.75 -1.72
C ARG A 347 17.73 -15.22 -0.40
N ASP A 348 19.03 -14.95 -0.37
CA ASP A 348 19.75 -14.55 0.84
C ASP A 348 19.17 -13.27 1.47
N GLN A 349 18.75 -12.29 0.66
CA GLN A 349 18.12 -11.06 1.20
C GLN A 349 16.71 -11.29 1.75
N ALA A 350 15.99 -12.31 1.25
CA ALA A 350 14.69 -12.68 1.82
C ALA A 350 14.84 -13.47 3.14
N GLU A 351 15.87 -14.30 3.25
CA GLU A 351 16.22 -14.97 4.52
C GLU A 351 16.68 -13.95 5.58
N GLU A 352 17.46 -12.94 5.19
CA GLU A 352 17.85 -11.83 6.05
C GLU A 352 16.62 -11.01 6.50
N LEU A 353 15.67 -10.73 5.61
CA LEU A 353 14.41 -10.05 5.97
C LEU A 353 13.64 -10.84 7.05
N ARG A 354 13.50 -12.16 6.89
CA ARG A 354 12.89 -13.03 7.91
C ARG A 354 13.58 -12.85 9.25
N ASP A 355 14.92 -12.92 9.27
CA ASP A 355 15.69 -12.82 10.51
C ASP A 355 15.56 -11.44 11.17
N GLN A 356 15.52 -10.37 10.37
CA GLN A 356 15.28 -9.01 10.84
C GLN A 356 13.89 -8.84 11.48
N TYR A 357 12.84 -9.37 10.84
CA TYR A 357 11.50 -9.36 11.40
C TYR A 357 11.38 -10.19 12.69
N CYS A 358 11.98 -11.39 12.72
CA CYS A 358 12.03 -12.18 13.95
C CYS A 358 12.76 -11.44 15.07
N ALA A 359 13.91 -10.82 14.77
CA ALA A 359 14.65 -10.03 15.75
C ALA A 359 13.89 -8.79 16.24
N ALA A 360 13.02 -8.22 15.40
CA ALA A 360 12.15 -7.10 15.73
C ALA A 360 10.88 -7.52 16.51
N GLY A 361 10.63 -8.83 16.67
CA GLY A 361 9.51 -9.38 17.44
C GLY A 361 8.22 -9.58 16.64
N SER A 362 8.31 -9.64 15.31
CA SER A 362 7.18 -9.97 14.44
C SER A 362 6.87 -11.47 14.46
N GLU A 363 5.60 -11.82 14.27
CA GLU A 363 5.16 -13.20 14.03
C GLU A 363 5.32 -13.51 12.54
N VAL A 364 6.37 -14.26 12.18
CA VAL A 364 6.71 -14.57 10.79
C VAL A 364 6.47 -16.05 10.50
N THR A 365 5.65 -16.35 9.49
CA THR A 365 5.62 -17.66 8.84
C THR A 365 6.49 -17.61 7.60
N TRP A 366 7.50 -18.47 7.47
CA TRP A 366 8.44 -18.51 6.34
C TRP A 366 8.28 -19.80 5.54
N ARG A 367 8.08 -19.69 4.23
CA ARG A 367 8.00 -20.85 3.33
C ARG A 367 8.84 -20.66 2.09
N THR A 368 9.52 -21.72 1.66
CA THR A 368 10.26 -21.74 0.39
C THR A 368 9.64 -22.72 -0.58
N PHE A 369 9.63 -22.37 -1.85
CA PHE A 369 9.11 -23.22 -2.93
C PHE A 369 10.22 -23.56 -3.92
N PRO A 370 10.36 -24.83 -4.33
CA PRO A 370 11.22 -25.18 -5.45
C PRO A 370 10.71 -24.49 -6.73
N GLY A 371 11.42 -23.48 -7.20
CA GLY A 371 11.00 -22.69 -8.36
C GLY A 371 11.91 -21.51 -8.66
N GLU A 372 11.70 -20.96 -9.85
CA GLU A 372 12.22 -19.66 -10.29
C GLU A 372 11.24 -18.54 -9.89
N HIS A 373 11.55 -17.28 -10.19
CA HIS A 373 10.81 -16.13 -9.72
C HIS A 373 9.30 -16.20 -10.03
N VAL A 374 8.90 -16.52 -11.26
CA VAL A 374 7.51 -16.52 -11.72
C VAL A 374 6.76 -17.80 -11.31
N SER A 375 7.34 -18.99 -11.46
CA SER A 375 6.68 -20.24 -11.02
C SER A 375 6.42 -20.28 -9.52
N THR A 376 7.24 -19.57 -8.73
CA THR A 376 7.02 -19.46 -7.29
C THR A 376 5.72 -18.74 -6.95
N LEU A 377 5.29 -17.74 -7.72
CA LEU A 377 3.96 -17.13 -7.55
C LEU A 377 2.86 -18.20 -7.68
N LEU A 378 2.94 -19.04 -8.72
CA LEU A 378 1.93 -20.07 -8.98
C LEU A 378 1.89 -21.15 -7.90
N THR A 379 3.06 -21.59 -7.45
CA THR A 379 3.19 -22.68 -6.48
C THR A 379 2.97 -22.22 -5.04
N GLY A 380 3.26 -20.95 -4.73
CA GLY A 380 3.11 -20.35 -3.41
C GLY A 380 1.75 -19.70 -3.15
N ALA A 381 1.03 -19.26 -4.19
CA ALA A 381 -0.23 -18.52 -4.03
C ALA A 381 -1.26 -19.24 -3.15
N GLY A 382 -1.46 -20.54 -3.35
CA GLY A 382 -2.42 -21.31 -2.55
C GLY A 382 -2.12 -21.24 -1.05
N SER A 383 -0.86 -21.43 -0.66
CA SER A 383 -0.44 -21.37 0.73
C SER A 383 -0.54 -19.96 1.34
N ALA A 384 -0.29 -18.93 0.53
CA ALA A 384 -0.48 -17.54 0.96
C ALA A 384 -1.97 -17.22 1.22
N ILE A 385 -2.85 -17.75 0.37
CA ILE A 385 -4.30 -17.56 0.50
C ILE A 385 -4.84 -18.34 1.71
N ASP A 386 -4.39 -19.57 1.94
CA ASP A 386 -4.78 -20.35 3.12
C ASP A 386 -4.32 -19.66 4.41
N TYR A 387 -3.08 -19.15 4.45
CA TYR A 387 -2.59 -18.35 5.56
C TYR A 387 -3.48 -17.14 5.87
N LEU A 388 -3.92 -16.39 4.84
CA LEU A 388 -4.82 -15.25 5.04
C LEU A 388 -6.22 -15.68 5.50
N ALA A 389 -6.70 -16.85 5.05
CA ALA A 389 -7.98 -17.38 5.49
C ALA A 389 -7.97 -17.63 7.01
N ASP A 390 -6.91 -18.27 7.51
CA ASP A 390 -6.73 -18.50 8.95
C ASP A 390 -6.75 -17.18 9.74
N ARG A 391 -6.15 -16.10 9.20
CA ARG A 391 -6.19 -14.77 9.84
C ARG A 391 -7.58 -14.15 9.83
N PHE A 392 -8.33 -14.26 8.74
CA PHE A 392 -9.71 -13.78 8.68
C PHE A 392 -10.65 -14.57 9.59
N ASP A 393 -10.36 -15.85 9.82
CA ASP A 393 -11.11 -16.72 10.75
C ASP A 393 -10.67 -16.55 12.22
N GLY A 394 -9.70 -15.66 12.49
CA GLY A 394 -9.22 -15.35 13.83
C GLY A 394 -8.32 -16.43 14.44
N GLU A 395 -7.76 -17.32 13.62
CA GLU A 395 -6.83 -18.34 14.06
C GLU A 395 -5.44 -17.73 14.32
N ALA A 396 -4.80 -18.19 15.40
CA ALA A 396 -3.45 -17.74 15.77
C ALA A 396 -2.43 -18.16 14.69
N PRO A 397 -1.46 -17.29 14.35
CA PRO A 397 -0.42 -17.62 13.38
C PRO A 397 0.54 -18.68 13.92
N GLU A 398 1.05 -19.54 13.04
CA GLU A 398 2.26 -20.31 13.31
C GLU A 398 3.48 -19.42 13.04
N SER A 399 4.36 -19.26 14.03
CA SER A 399 5.58 -18.46 13.92
C SER A 399 6.81 -19.37 13.76
N ASP A 400 7.66 -19.04 12.80
CA ASP A 400 9.00 -19.62 12.60
C ASP A 400 10.11 -18.78 13.27
N CYS A 401 9.71 -17.66 13.92
CA CYS A 401 10.44 -17.05 15.03
C CYS A 401 10.08 -17.79 16.34
#